data_AF-A0A1F3BLX0-F1
#
_entry.id   AF-A0A1F3BLX0-F1
#
_cell.length_a   1.000
_cell.length_b   1.000
_cell.length_c   1.000
_cell.angle_alpha   90.00
_cell.angle_beta   90.00
_cell.angle_gamma   90.00
#
_symmetry.space_group_name_H-M   'P 1'
#
loop_
_entity.id
_entity.type
_entity.pdbx_description
1 polymer ?
#
loop_
_entity_poly.entity_id
_entity_poly.type
_entity_poly.pdbx_seq_one_letter_code
_entity_poly.pdbx_strand_id
1 'polypeptide(L)'
;MRFPHYFFDDPAEPGLADACAAVRTPIVTANALDDHWAPPSSRDAFLENRNAPGLAFALYGFESPWVMLQRKGRWSPSSTRRRAGLLR
;
A
#
# COMPACT_ATOMS: atom_id res chain seq x y z
N MET A 1 3.81 -13.78 12.32
CA MET A 1 3.02 -14.10 11.10
C MET A 1 3.41 -15.49 10.63
N ARG A 2 2.45 -16.26 10.09
CA ARG A 2 2.64 -17.67 9.69
C ARG A 2 3.35 -17.83 8.33
N PHE A 3 3.34 -16.78 7.50
CA PHE A 3 3.96 -16.74 6.18
C PHE A 3 4.86 -15.50 6.06
N PRO A 4 6.20 -15.66 6.00
CA PRO A 4 7.16 -14.55 5.92
C PRO A 4 6.95 -13.64 4.71
N HIS A 5 6.67 -14.19 3.53
CA HIS A 5 6.36 -13.43 2.30
C HIS A 5 4.85 -13.35 2.03
N TYR A 6 4.03 -13.31 3.09
CA TYR A 6 2.59 -13.09 2.97
C TYR A 6 1.93 -14.21 2.11
N PHE A 7 1.02 -13.87 1.20
CA PHE A 7 0.33 -14.83 0.34
C PHE A 7 1.27 -15.61 -0.61
N PHE A 8 2.50 -15.15 -0.85
CA PHE A 8 3.43 -15.83 -1.76
C PHE A 8 3.99 -17.14 -1.18
N ASP A 9 3.99 -17.29 0.15
CA ASP A 9 4.34 -18.55 0.81
C ASP A 9 3.09 -19.37 1.20
N ASP A 10 1.87 -18.89 0.87
CA ASP A 10 0.63 -19.59 1.22
C ASP A 10 0.37 -20.73 0.21
N PRO A 11 0.38 -22.00 0.65
CA PRO A 11 0.10 -23.13 -0.24
C PRO A 11 -1.33 -23.13 -0.81
N ALA A 12 -2.25 -22.34 -0.22
CA ALA A 12 -3.61 -22.16 -0.75
C ALA A 12 -3.67 -21.21 -1.96
N GLU A 13 -2.61 -20.44 -2.25
CA GLU A 13 -2.52 -19.50 -3.37
C GLU A 13 -1.46 -19.94 -4.42
N PRO A 14 -1.57 -21.14 -5.00
CA PRO A 14 -0.59 -21.62 -5.96
C PRO A 14 -0.61 -20.76 -7.24
N GLY A 15 0.58 -20.37 -7.71
CA GLY A 15 0.76 -19.60 -8.95
C GLY A 15 0.62 -18.08 -8.80
N LEU A 16 0.32 -17.56 -7.60
CA LEU A 16 0.29 -16.12 -7.34
C LEU A 16 1.64 -15.46 -7.65
N ALA A 17 2.74 -16.08 -7.25
CA ALA A 17 4.09 -15.59 -7.54
C ALA A 17 4.33 -15.49 -9.06
N ASP A 18 3.96 -16.52 -9.82
CA ASP A 18 4.12 -16.53 -11.28
C ASP A 18 3.26 -15.45 -11.95
N ALA A 19 2.03 -15.25 -11.47
CA ALA A 19 1.13 -14.21 -11.97
C ALA A 19 1.68 -12.81 -11.69
N CYS A 20 2.24 -12.56 -10.50
CA CYS A 20 2.89 -11.31 -10.16
C CYS A 20 4.17 -11.07 -10.99
N ALA A 21 4.97 -12.12 -11.21
CA ALA A 21 6.16 -12.06 -12.04
C ALA A 21 5.85 -11.83 -13.53
N ALA A 22 4.62 -12.10 -13.99
CA ALA A 22 4.21 -11.81 -15.36
C ALA A 22 3.97 -10.31 -15.60
N VAL A 23 3.81 -9.49 -14.55
CA VAL A 23 3.56 -8.06 -14.69
C VAL A 23 4.85 -7.34 -15.12
N ARG A 24 4.76 -6.63 -16.25
CA ARG A 24 5.87 -5.87 -16.85
C ARG A 24 5.68 -4.35 -16.80
N THR A 25 4.46 -3.92 -16.49
CA THR A 25 4.13 -2.49 -16.40
C THR A 25 4.82 -1.90 -15.18
N PRO A 26 5.47 -0.72 -15.28
CA PRO A 26 6.03 -0.05 -14.12
C PRO A 26 4.97 0.22 -13.05
N ILE A 27 5.30 -0.08 -11.79
CA ILE A 27 4.37 0.05 -10.66
C ILE A 27 4.91 1.08 -9.67
N VAL A 28 4.02 1.95 -9.19
CA VAL A 28 4.27 2.79 -8.01
C VAL A 28 3.33 2.33 -6.91
N THR A 29 3.87 2.09 -5.72
CA THR A 29 3.11 1.67 -4.54
C THR A 29 3.25 2.69 -3.42
N ALA A 30 2.14 2.94 -2.73
CA ALA A 30 2.09 3.83 -1.57
C ALA A 30 1.20 3.21 -0.52
N ASN A 31 1.76 3.00 0.67
CA ASN A 31 1.05 2.40 1.80
C ASN A 31 1.15 3.36 2.99
N ALA A 32 0.09 3.43 3.79
CA ALA A 32 0.14 4.11 5.06
C ALA A 32 0.82 3.20 6.11
N LEU A 33 1.66 3.79 6.97
CA LEU A 33 2.37 3.05 8.01
C LEU A 33 1.44 2.48 9.10
N ASP A 34 0.30 3.14 9.29
CA ASP A 34 -0.76 2.82 10.24
C ASP A 34 -1.91 2.03 9.61
N ASP A 35 -1.84 1.71 8.31
CA ASP A 35 -2.81 0.83 7.69
C ASP A 35 -2.53 -0.64 8.06
N HIS A 36 -3.31 -1.14 9.01
CA HIS A 36 -3.23 -2.53 9.47
C HIS A 36 -3.72 -3.54 8.42
N TRP A 37 -4.43 -3.12 7.37
CA TRP A 37 -4.90 -3.99 6.29
C TRP A 37 -3.85 -4.17 5.18
N ALA A 38 -3.03 -3.17 4.92
CA ALA A 38 -1.97 -3.21 3.91
C ALA A 38 -0.64 -2.66 4.46
N PRO A 39 -0.02 -3.35 5.44
CA PRO A 39 1.22 -2.88 6.06
C PRO A 39 2.37 -2.80 5.04
N PRO A 40 3.42 -1.99 5.31
CA PRO A 40 4.58 -1.86 4.42
C PRO A 40 5.25 -3.19 4.05
N SER A 41 5.26 -4.16 4.96
CA SER A 41 5.83 -5.49 4.72
C SER A 41 5.07 -6.27 3.64
N SER A 42 3.75 -6.09 3.54
CA SER A 42 2.96 -6.73 2.48
C SER A 42 3.29 -6.13 1.12
N ARG A 43 3.39 -4.80 1.02
CA ARG A 43 3.86 -4.11 -0.20
C ARG A 43 5.25 -4.60 -0.61
N ASP A 44 6.17 -4.69 0.33
CA ASP A 44 7.54 -5.10 0.04
C ASP A 44 7.59 -6.52 -0.55
N ALA A 45 6.80 -7.45 0.00
CA ALA A 45 6.65 -8.80 -0.57
C ALA A 45 6.09 -8.78 -2.01
N PHE A 46 5.08 -7.94 -2.30
CA PHE A 46 4.56 -7.79 -3.67
C PHE A 46 5.60 -7.20 -4.63
N LEU A 47 6.39 -6.25 -4.13
CA LEU A 47 7.43 -5.62 -4.90
C LEU A 47 8.57 -6.61 -5.22
N GLU A 48 8.99 -7.46 -4.28
CA GLU A 48 10.01 -8.47 -4.52
C GLU A 48 9.60 -9.51 -5.58
N ASN A 49 8.30 -9.81 -5.67
CA ASN A 49 7.76 -10.84 -6.56
C ASN A 49 7.35 -10.33 -7.96
N ARG A 50 7.58 -9.05 -8.28
CA ARG A 50 7.26 -8.49 -9.61
C ARG A 50 8.46 -8.53 -10.56
N ASN A 51 8.20 -8.63 -11.86
CA ASN A 51 9.23 -8.52 -12.91
C ASN A 51 9.15 -7.17 -13.65
N ALA A 52 8.95 -6.10 -12.90
CA ALA A 52 8.84 -4.75 -13.42
C ALA A 52 9.61 -3.77 -12.53
N PRO A 53 10.24 -2.72 -13.10
CA PRO A 53 10.77 -1.64 -12.28
C PRO A 53 9.64 -0.99 -11.48
N GLY A 54 9.96 -0.50 -10.30
CA GLY A 54 8.94 0.15 -9.48
C GLY A 54 9.53 0.86 -8.27
N LEU A 55 8.71 1.72 -7.69
CA LEU A 55 9.08 2.64 -6.63
C LEU A 55 8.05 2.54 -5.49
N ALA A 56 8.54 2.57 -4.26
CA ALA A 56 7.74 2.35 -3.07
C ALA A 56 7.85 3.55 -2.13
N PHE A 57 6.72 4.00 -1.60
CA PHE A 57 6.67 5.04 -0.58
C PHE A 57 5.85 4.59 0.61
N ALA A 58 6.31 4.91 1.81
CA ALA A 58 5.54 4.79 3.03
C ALA A 58 5.07 6.19 3.45
N LEU A 59 3.78 6.32 3.77
CA LEU A 59 3.16 7.59 4.13
C LEU A 59 2.79 7.57 5.62
N TYR A 60 3.09 8.66 6.34
CA TYR A 60 2.61 8.91 7.69
C TYR A 60 1.24 9.61 7.65
N GLY A 61 0.28 9.12 8.44
CA GLY A 61 -0.93 9.88 8.81
C GLY A 61 -2.25 9.38 8.22
N PHE A 62 -2.60 8.11 8.39
CA PHE A 62 -3.88 7.55 7.95
C PHE A 62 -4.82 7.21 9.10
N GLU A 63 -4.95 8.10 10.09
CA GLU A 63 -6.21 8.18 10.82
C GLU A 63 -7.21 9.03 10.01
N SER A 64 -7.91 8.48 8.99
CA SER A 64 -9.26 8.97 8.59
C SER A 64 -9.96 8.30 7.38
N PRO A 65 -11.32 8.34 7.32
CA PRO A 65 -12.19 7.42 6.57
C PRO A 65 -12.55 7.83 5.13
N TRP A 66 -11.69 8.53 4.37
CA TRP A 66 -12.05 8.98 3.02
C TRP A 66 -10.90 8.83 2.00
N VAL A 67 -11.16 7.94 1.03
CA VAL A 67 -10.37 7.60 -0.16
C VAL A 67 -10.04 8.83 -1.01
N MET A 68 -8.78 8.92 -1.48
CA MET A 68 -8.33 9.87 -2.51
C MET A 68 -8.68 9.34 -3.91
N LEU A 69 -9.58 10.01 -4.64
CA LEU A 69 -9.80 9.75 -6.07
C LEU A 69 -8.88 10.66 -6.90
N GLN A 70 -7.98 10.07 -7.68
CA GLN A 70 -7.13 10.82 -8.60
C GLN A 70 -7.93 11.24 -9.84
N ARG A 71 -8.08 12.55 -10.09
CA ARG A 71 -8.59 13.05 -11.38
C ARG A 71 -7.66 14.13 -11.93
N LYS A 72 -7.03 13.83 -13.07
CA LYS A 72 -6.27 14.75 -13.93
C LYS A 72 -5.25 15.65 -13.20
N GLY A 73 -4.23 15.02 -12.60
CA GLY A 73 -2.93 15.67 -12.38
C GLY A 73 -2.86 16.87 -11.42
N ARG A 74 -3.91 17.13 -10.61
CA ARG A 74 -3.87 18.17 -9.59
C ARG A 74 -4.26 17.59 -8.23
N TRP A 75 -3.34 17.73 -7.28
CA TRP A 75 -3.56 17.38 -5.87
C TRP A 75 -4.32 18.53 -5.19
N SER A 76 -5.47 18.22 -4.58
CA SER A 76 -6.20 19.18 -3.73
C SER A 76 -6.52 18.51 -2.40
N PRO A 77 -6.15 19.11 -1.24
CA PRO A 77 -6.63 18.65 0.05
C PRO A 77 -8.12 18.99 0.19
N SER A 78 -8.98 18.00 0.44
CA SER A 78 -10.32 18.27 0.95
C SER A 78 -10.21 18.55 2.45
N SER A 79 -10.32 19.82 2.83
CA SER A 79 -10.33 20.22 4.23
C SER A 79 -11.60 19.71 4.91
N THR A 80 -11.43 18.83 5.91
CA THR A 80 -12.45 18.69 6.96
C THR A 80 -11.81 19.06 8.28
N ARG A 81 -12.11 20.28 8.71
CA ARG A 81 -11.69 20.90 9.97
C ARG A 81 -12.38 20.19 11.14
N ARG A 82 -11.64 19.68 12.12
CA ARG A 82 -12.11 19.59 13.52
C ARG A 82 -11.02 20.07 14.48
N ARG A 83 -11.50 20.74 15.54
CA ARG A 83 -10.76 21.54 16.52
C ARG A 83 -9.82 20.66 17.34
N ALA A 84 -8.58 21.11 17.50
CA ALA A 84 -7.69 20.65 18.56
C ALA A 84 -8.29 21.04 19.92
N GLY A 85 -8.55 20.05 20.77
CA GLY A 85 -8.74 20.25 22.20
C GLY A 85 -7.38 20.11 22.89
N LEU A 86 -6.93 21.17 23.55
CA LEU A 86 -5.75 21.19 24.39
C LEU A 86 -6.09 20.45 25.69
N LEU A 87 -5.46 19.31 25.96
CA LEU A 87 -5.45 18.72 27.30
C LEU A 87 -4.24 19.31 28.05
N ARG A 88 -4.54 19.85 29.25
CA ARG A 88 -3.58 20.41 30.21
C ARG A 88 -2.78 19.33 30.90
#